data_AF-A0A963GQS1-F1
#
_entry.id   AF-A0A963GQS1-F1
#
_cell.length_a   1.000
_cell.length_b   1.000
_cell.length_c   1.000
_cell.angle_alpha   90.00
_cell.angle_beta   90.00
_cell.angle_gamma   90.00
#
_symmetry.space_group_name_H-M   'P 1'
#
loop_
_entity.id
_entity.type
_entity.pdbx_description
1 polymer ?
#
loop_
_entity_poly.entity_id
_entity_poly.type
_entity_poly.pdbx_seq_one_letter_code
_entity_poly.pdbx_strand_id
1 'polypeptide(L)' 'MTLALSALSAPTAAGLVAYGFSDHFSLPAQIAAHLLVLVAAGLLELGHVVRLAAHHTPGNFAAG' A
#
# COMPACT_ATOMS: atom_id res chain seq x y z
N MET A 1 -8.69 1.32 -13.07
CA MET A 1 -9.20 2.01 -11.87
C MET A 1 -9.48 1.04 -10.72
N THR A 2 -10.05 -0.14 -10.98
CA THR A 2 -10.45 -1.14 -9.96
C THR A 2 -9.31 -1.66 -9.07
N LEU A 3 -8.13 -1.96 -9.64
CA LEU A 3 -6.96 -2.46 -8.89
C LEU A 3 -6.35 -1.43 -7.92
N ALA A 4 -6.39 -0.14 -8.28
CA ALA A 4 -5.86 0.92 -7.42
C ALA A 4 -6.75 1.13 -6.19
N LEU A 5 -8.08 1.06 -6.38
CA LEU A 5 -9.03 1.16 -5.29
C LEU A 5 -8.93 -0.05 -4.35
N SER A 6 -8.75 -1.26 -4.90
CA SER A 6 -8.52 -2.45 -4.07
C SER A 6 -7.20 -2.42 -3.32
N ALA A 7 -6.15 -1.80 -3.88
CA ALA A 7 -4.86 -1.68 -3.21
C ALA A 7 -4.92 -0.73 -1.99
N LEU A 8 -5.84 0.23 -1.98
CA LEU A 8 -6.03 1.17 -0.86
C LEU A 8 -6.96 0.65 0.23
N SER A 9 -7.83 -0.33 -0.05
CA SER A 9 -8.85 -0.76 0.93
C SER A 9 -8.23 -1.41 2.16
N ALA A 10 -7.22 -2.26 1.98
CA ALA A 10 -6.52 -2.93 3.08
C ALA A 10 -5.76 -1.98 4.02
N PRO A 11 -4.88 -1.07 3.56
CA PRO A 11 -4.22 -0.11 4.45
C PRO A 11 -5.19 0.87 5.11
N THR A 12 -6.30 1.23 4.44
CA THR A 12 -7.32 2.09 5.04
C THR A 12 -8.03 1.39 6.19
N ALA A 13 -8.44 0.13 6.00
CA ALA A 13 -9.04 -0.67 7.07
C ALA A 13 -8.06 -0.90 8.23
N ALA A 14 -6.80 -1.18 7.92
CA ALA A 14 -5.75 -1.34 8.92
C ALA A 14 -5.51 -0.06 9.72
N GLY A 15 -5.51 1.11 9.07
CA GLY A 15 -5.41 2.40 9.75
C GLY A 15 -6.59 2.67 10.71
N LEU A 16 -7.81 2.30 10.31
CA LEU A 16 -8.99 2.40 11.18
C LEU A 16 -8.89 1.49 12.41
N VAL A 17 -8.43 0.24 12.24
CA VAL A 17 -8.22 -0.70 13.37
C VAL A 17 -7.09 -0.22 14.29
N ALA A 18 -6.01 0.29 13.72
CA ALA A 18 -4.81 0.73 14.42
C ALA A 18 -5.01 2.04 15.21
N TYR A 19 -5.77 3.00 14.66
CA TYR A 19 -5.83 4.37 15.21
C TYR A 19 -7.25 4.90 15.44
N GLY A 20 -8.26 4.42 14.70
CA GLY A 20 -9.62 4.99 14.72
C GLY A 20 -10.60 4.30 15.67
N PHE A 21 -10.43 3.00 15.88
CA PHE A 21 -11.32 2.15 16.68
C PHE A 21 -10.56 1.39 17.78
N SER A 22 -9.56 2.03 18.41
CA SER A 22 -8.72 1.42 19.44
C SER A 22 -9.52 0.80 20.59
N ASP A 23 -10.68 1.35 20.94
CA ASP A 23 -11.53 0.83 22.01
C ASP A 23 -12.32 -0.44 21.63
N HIS A 24 -12.39 -0.77 20.34
CA HIS A 24 -13.15 -1.90 19.81
C HIS A 24 -12.27 -3.13 19.50
N PHE A 25 -10.95 -2.94 19.41
CA PHE A 25 -10.01 -3.98 19.01
C PHE A 25 -8.98 -4.25 20.10
N SER A 26 -8.61 -5.52 20.27
CA SER A 26 -7.58 -5.91 21.24
C SER A 26 -6.19 -5.38 20.84
N LEU A 27 -5.29 -5.22 21.82
CA LEU A 27 -3.93 -4.77 21.56
C LEU A 27 -3.20 -5.60 20.48
N PRO A 28 -3.26 -6.95 20.47
CA PRO A 28 -2.65 -7.73 19.39
C PRO A 28 -3.20 -7.38 18.00
N ALA A 29 -4.50 -7.11 17.88
CA ALA A 29 -5.12 -6.73 16.61
C ALA A 29 -4.65 -5.34 16.15
N GLN A 30 -4.50 -4.38 17.06
CA GLN A 30 -3.97 -3.05 16.76
C GLN A 30 -2.49 -3.12 16.31
N ILE A 31 -1.68 -3.97 16.94
CA ILE A 31 -0.28 -4.20 16.56
C ILE A 31 -0.19 -4.82 15.17
N ALA A 32 -0.98 -5.87 14.90
CA ALA A 32 -1.02 -6.49 13.59
C ALA A 32 -1.47 -5.50 12.50
N ALA A 33 -2.46 -4.66 12.80
CA ALA A 33 -2.93 -3.61 11.90
C ALA A 33 -1.85 -2.55 11.63
N HIS A 34 -1.09 -2.12 12.64
CA HIS A 34 0.05 -1.23 12.47
C HIS A 34 1.10 -1.81 11.52
N LEU A 35 1.48 -3.08 11.72
CA LEU A 35 2.44 -3.75 10.86
C LEU A 35 1.91 -3.87 9.42
N LEU A 36 0.62 -4.15 9.26
CA LEU A 36 -0.02 -4.23 7.95
C LEU A 36 0.01 -2.87 7.21
N VAL A 37 -0.20 -1.76 7.91
CA VAL A 37 -0.06 -0.41 7.31
C VAL A 37 1.36 -0.21 6.78
N LEU A 38 2.38 -0.59 7.55
CA LEU A 38 3.79 -0.45 7.15
C LEU A 38 4.13 -1.29 5.91
N VAL A 39 3.70 -2.55 5.89
CA VAL A 39 3.91 -3.46 4.75
C VAL A 39 3.19 -2.95 3.50
N ALA A 40 1.94 -2.51 3.65
CA ALA A 40 1.15 -1.98 2.53
C ALA A 40 1.79 -0.72 1.94
N ALA A 41 2.30 0.20 2.77
CA ALA A 41 3.02 1.39 2.31
C ALA A 41 4.26 1.01 1.48
N GLY A 42 5.07 0.06 1.98
CA GLY A 42 6.24 -0.43 1.24
C GLY A 42 5.88 -1.06 -0.11
N LEU A 43 4.81 -1.87 -0.18
CA LEU A 43 4.35 -2.46 -1.44
C LEU A 43 3.84 -1.41 -2.42
N LEU A 44 3.13 -0.38 -1.95
CA LEU A 44 2.65 0.72 -2.79
C LEU A 44 3.81 1.56 -3.34
N GLU A 45 4.83 1.80 -2.54
CA GLU A 45 6.05 2.49 -2.96
C GLU A 45 6.80 1.70 -4.05
N LEU A 46 7.00 0.40 -3.82
CA LEU A 46 7.63 -0.48 -4.82
C LEU A 46 6.79 -0.56 -6.11
N GLY A 47 5.47 -0.67 -5.99
CA GLY A 47 4.56 -0.62 -7.14
C GLY A 47 4.65 0.70 -7.90
N HIS A 48 4.84 1.81 -7.19
CA HIS A 48 5.08 3.12 -7.80
C HIS A 48 6.40 3.14 -8.58
N VAL A 49 7.50 2.66 -8.00
CA VAL A 49 8.80 2.59 -8.66
C VAL A 49 8.75 1.68 -9.88
N VAL A 50 8.13 0.50 -9.79
CA VAL A 50 7.95 -0.42 -10.93
C VAL A 50 7.13 0.25 -12.04
N ARG A 51 6.04 0.94 -11.68
CA ARG A 51 5.23 1.69 -12.64
C ARG A 51 6.05 2.80 -13.31
N LEU A 52 6.85 3.53 -12.53
CA LEU A 52 7.72 4.58 -13.04
C LEU A 52 8.76 4.02 -14.01
N ALA A 53 9.43 2.91 -13.66
CA ALA A 53 10.39 2.23 -14.51
C ALA A 53 9.74 1.72 -15.81
N ALA A 54 8.57 1.10 -15.72
CA ALA A 54 7.82 0.63 -16.89
C ALA A 54 7.39 1.77 -17.83
N HIS A 55 7.21 2.99 -17.33
CA HIS A 55 6.98 4.18 -18.16
C HIS A 55 8.26 4.82 -18.71
N HIS A 56 9.43 4.57 -18.11
CA HIS A 56 10.73 5.04 -18.61
C HIS A 56 11.37 4.08 -19.63
N THR A 57 11.09 2.78 -19.53
CA THR A 57 11.57 1.74 -20.48
C THR A 57 11.15 1.96 -21.95
N PRO A 58 9.93 2.43 -22.30
CA PRO A 58 9.54 2.73 -23.67
C PRO A 58 10.44 3.75 -24.37
N GLY A 59 11.01 4.70 -23.62
CA GLY A 59 11.96 5.69 -24.17
C GLY A 59 13.33 5.11 -24.51
N ASN A 60 13.72 4.00 -23.87
CA ASN A 60 15.02 3.35 -24.08
C ASN A 60 15.05 2.45 -25.33
N PHE A 61 13.90 1.96 -25.80
CA PHE A 61 13.81 1.19 -27.05
C PHE A 61 13.76 2.07 -28.31
N ALA A 62 13.48 3.38 -28.17
CA ALA A 62 13.43 4.33 -29.29
C ALA A 62 14.74 5.12 -29.47
N ALA A 63 15.71 4.94 -28.57
CA ALA A 63 17.00 5.63 -28.57
C ALA A 63 18.19 4.75 -29.01
N GLY A 64 17.91 3.52 -29.49
CA GLY A 64 18.89 2.57 -30.01
C GLY A 64 18.66 2.26 -31.48
#